data_AF-X1LCL2-F1
#
_entry.id   AF-X1LCL2-F1
#
_cell.length_a   1.000
_cell.length_b   1.000
_cell.length_c   1.000
_cell.angle_alpha   90.00
_cell.angle_beta   90.00
_cell.angle_gamma   90.00
#
_symmetry.space_group_name_H-M   'P 1'
#
loop_
_entity.id
_entity.type
_entity.pdbx_description
1 polymer ?
#
loop_
_entity_poly.entity_id
_entity_poly.type
_entity_poly.pdbx_seq_one_letter_code
_entity_poly.pdbx_strand_id
1 'polypeptide(L)'
;SNLSLQAIEYQRFAVADLFGKLVNLYADIPSTKMEHVGVFKMLTGGDTIGAEKKFRDRFGFNNYARLVFSTNKPPKVDEDTLAFWRRWIMINLPNKFEGGKGEDSVRGFSVFLSNLIGGWLIAIMLLADQSS
;
A
#
# COMPACT_ATOMS: atom_id res chain seq x y z
N SER A 1 -0.86 10.24 -2.84
CA SER A 1 0.60 10.43 -2.71
C SER A 1 1.32 9.33 -3.46
N ASN A 2 2.64 9.45 -3.66
CA ASN A 2 3.48 8.45 -4.32
C ASN A 2 4.66 8.10 -3.42
N LEU A 3 4.35 7.58 -2.23
CA LEU A 3 5.35 7.18 -1.24
C LEU A 3 5.66 5.70 -1.39
N SER A 4 6.95 5.38 -1.46
CA SER A 4 7.41 4.00 -1.42
C SER A 4 7.15 3.39 -0.04
N LEU A 5 7.12 2.07 -0.01
CA LEU A 5 6.93 1.34 1.23
C LEU A 5 8.10 1.58 2.21
N GLN A 6 9.32 1.74 1.69
CA GLN A 6 10.51 2.08 2.47
C GLN A 6 10.44 3.52 3.01
N ALA A 7 9.91 4.47 2.24
CA ALA A 7 9.73 5.84 2.73
C ALA A 7 8.74 5.88 3.89
N ILE A 8 7.66 5.09 3.80
CA ILE A 8 6.68 4.94 4.89
C ILE A 8 7.34 4.38 6.16
N GLU A 9 8.25 3.42 6.00
CA GLU A 9 8.94 2.75 7.10
C GLU A 9 10.00 3.64 7.79
N TYR A 10 10.89 4.26 7.01
CA TYR A 10 12.06 4.95 7.55
C TYR A 10 11.87 6.46 7.68
N GLN A 11 10.94 7.07 6.94
CA GLN A 11 10.77 8.53 6.91
C GLN A 11 9.49 8.95 7.63
N ARG A 12 9.63 9.30 8.91
CA ARG A 12 8.53 9.86 9.73
C ARG A 12 7.85 11.08 9.07
N PHE A 13 8.62 11.87 8.32
CA PHE A 13 8.13 13.06 7.60
C PHE A 13 7.35 12.69 6.35
N ALA A 14 7.67 11.57 5.69
CA ALA A 14 6.93 11.10 4.51
C ALA A 14 5.50 10.72 4.87
N VAL A 15 5.27 10.16 6.06
CA VAL A 15 3.92 9.81 6.53
C VAL A 15 3.01 11.04 6.63
N ALA A 16 3.56 12.24 6.88
CA ALA A 16 2.80 13.48 6.86
C ALA A 16 2.16 13.78 5.48
N ASP A 17 2.74 13.28 4.40
CA ASP A 17 2.20 13.44 3.04
C ASP A 17 0.98 12.54 2.77
N LEU A 18 0.64 11.63 3.67
CA LEU A 18 -0.62 10.87 3.66
C LEU A 18 -1.76 11.63 4.31
N PHE A 19 -1.48 12.70 5.06
CA PHE A 19 -2.51 13.49 5.73
C PHE A 19 -3.50 14.07 4.71
N GLY A 20 -4.78 13.75 4.91
CA GLY A 20 -5.87 14.19 4.03
C GLY A 20 -5.89 13.56 2.64
N LYS A 21 -5.10 12.49 2.39
CA LYS A 21 -5.10 11.78 1.12
C LYS A 21 -6.01 10.56 1.18
N LEU A 22 -6.66 10.28 0.06
CA LEU A 22 -7.52 9.09 -0.11
C LEU A 22 -6.73 7.88 -0.61
N VAL A 23 -5.66 8.09 -1.37
CA VAL A 23 -4.88 7.02 -1.99
C VAL A 23 -3.39 7.37 -2.03
N ASN A 24 -2.54 6.39 -1.72
CA ASN A 24 -1.12 6.36 -2.02
C ASN A 24 -0.87 5.31 -3.10
N LEU A 25 -0.45 5.72 -4.29
CA LEU A 25 -0.13 4.82 -5.40
C LEU A 25 1.38 4.84 -5.60
N TYR A 26 2.05 3.70 -5.47
CA TYR A 26 3.47 3.59 -5.76
C TYR A 26 3.73 2.38 -6.67
N ALA A 27 4.22 2.65 -7.87
CA ALA A 27 4.57 1.63 -8.83
C ALA A 27 6.00 1.14 -8.59
N ASP A 28 6.22 -0.15 -8.77
CA ASP A 28 7.53 -0.81 -8.73
C ASP A 28 8.24 -0.73 -7.38
N ILE A 29 7.72 -1.44 -6.37
CA ILE A 29 8.47 -1.65 -5.12
C ILE A 29 9.69 -2.53 -5.44
N PRO A 30 10.92 -2.07 -5.13
CA PRO A 30 12.09 -2.92 -5.24
C PRO A 30 11.97 -4.11 -4.27
N SER A 31 12.58 -5.25 -4.60
CA SER A 31 12.59 -6.46 -3.73
C SER A 31 13.41 -6.28 -2.45
N THR A 32 13.70 -5.04 -2.06
CA THR A 32 14.42 -4.65 -0.86
C THR A 32 13.70 -5.17 0.37
N LYS A 33 14.49 -5.59 1.36
CA LYS A 33 14.02 -6.12 2.62
C LYS A 33 13.31 -5.03 3.43
N MET A 34 12.16 -5.35 4.00
CA MET A 34 11.52 -4.54 5.06
C MET A 34 11.91 -5.11 6.42
N GLU A 35 12.54 -4.28 7.24
CA GLU A 35 13.04 -4.66 8.58
C GLU A 35 12.02 -4.35 9.68
N HIS A 36 11.15 -3.37 9.44
CA HIS A 36 10.22 -2.80 10.40
C HIS A 36 8.84 -2.54 9.78
N VAL A 37 7.87 -3.41 10.04
CA VAL A 37 6.50 -3.25 9.53
C VAL A 37 5.56 -2.53 10.51
N GLY A 38 6.09 -1.96 11.59
CA GLY A 38 5.30 -1.31 12.65
C GLY A 38 4.47 -0.12 12.15
N VAL A 39 5.08 0.79 11.39
CA VAL A 39 4.38 1.95 10.82
C VAL A 39 3.30 1.52 9.83
N PHE A 40 3.61 0.52 9.01
CA PHE A 40 2.62 -0.07 8.10
C PHE A 40 1.42 -0.67 8.84
N LYS A 41 1.66 -1.39 9.95
CA LYS A 41 0.58 -1.94 10.79
C LYS A 41 -0.30 -0.86 11.40
N MET A 42 0.27 0.27 11.83
CA MET A 42 -0.49 1.42 12.31
C MET A 42 -1.31 2.06 11.18
N LEU A 43 -0.70 2.26 10.00
CA LEU A 43 -1.35 2.85 8.82
C LEU A 43 -2.53 2.04 8.30
N THR A 44 -2.42 0.71 8.40
CA THR A 44 -3.45 -0.24 7.99
C THR A 44 -4.42 -0.61 9.11
N GLY A 45 -4.03 -0.38 10.37
CA GLY A 45 -4.81 -0.68 11.57
C GLY A 45 -5.79 0.42 11.98
N GLY A 46 -5.79 1.58 11.31
CA GLY A 46 -6.67 2.69 11.67
C GLY A 46 -6.25 3.41 12.96
N ASP A 47 -5.03 3.17 13.44
CA ASP A 47 -4.46 3.87 14.58
C ASP A 47 -4.13 5.33 14.23
N THR A 48 -4.14 6.22 15.23
CA THR A 48 -3.66 7.59 15.06
C THR A 48 -2.15 7.59 14.94
N ILE A 49 -1.63 8.18 13.87
CA ILE A 49 -0.20 8.26 13.62
C ILE A 49 0.27 9.68 13.84
N GLY A 50 1.36 9.82 14.60
CA GLY A 50 2.04 11.08 14.75
C GLY A 50 2.88 11.38 13.50
N ALA A 51 2.50 12.41 12.76
CA ALA A 51 3.29 12.99 11.69
C ALA A 51 4.00 14.26 12.14
N GLU A 52 5.16 14.49 11.54
CA GLU A 52 5.93 15.72 11.73
C GLU A 52 6.13 16.34 10.35
N LYS A 53 5.96 17.65 10.21
CA LYS A 53 6.32 18.37 8.99
C LYS A 53 7.50 19.27 9.33
N LYS A 54 8.52 19.31 8.47
CA LYS A 54 9.74 20.09 8.73
C LYS A 54 9.36 21.54 9.09
N PHE A 55 9.88 22.03 10.22
CA PHE A 55 9.60 23.36 10.78
C PHE A 55 8.16 23.62 11.25
N ARG A 56 7.39 22.58 11.58
CA ARG A 56 6.04 22.69 12.17
C ARG A 56 5.87 21.75 13.35
N ASP A 57 4.88 22.03 14.18
CA ASP A 57 4.51 21.18 15.30
C ASP A 57 4.07 19.79 14.82
N ARG A 58 4.37 18.79 15.66
CA ARG A 58 3.89 17.43 15.46
C ARG A 58 2.37 17.40 15.56
N PHE A 59 1.73 16.66 14.66
CA PHE A 59 0.28 16.45 14.68
C PHE A 59 -0.05 14.97 14.59
N GLY A 60 -1.13 14.56 15.25
CA GLY A 60 -1.71 13.23 15.09
C GLY A 60 -2.75 13.24 13.98
N PHE A 61 -2.77 12.21 13.14
CA PHE A 61 -3.86 12.01 12.19
C PHE A 61 -4.21 10.53 12.03
N ASN A 62 -5.47 10.29 11.66
CA ASN A 62 -5.93 8.96 11.26
C ASN A 62 -5.70 8.80 9.76
N ASN A 63 -5.04 7.71 9.37
CA ASN A 63 -4.79 7.45 7.97
C ASN A 63 -6.07 6.96 7.27
N TYR A 64 -6.56 7.74 6.31
CA TYR A 64 -7.64 7.36 5.41
C TYR A 64 -7.12 6.92 4.03
N ALA A 65 -5.81 7.05 3.78
CA ALA A 65 -5.25 6.73 2.48
C ALA A 65 -5.17 5.20 2.28
N ARG A 66 -5.78 4.72 1.19
CA ARG A 66 -5.55 3.36 0.68
C ARG A 66 -4.15 3.29 0.07
N LEU A 67 -3.34 2.34 0.52
CA LEU A 67 -1.99 2.11 0.03
C LEU A 67 -2.04 1.08 -1.09
N VAL A 68 -1.67 1.46 -2.31
CA VAL A 68 -1.62 0.56 -3.46
C VAL A 68 -0.21 0.55 -3.97
N PHE A 69 0.32 -0.66 -4.08
CA PHE A 69 1.67 -0.89 -4.51
C PHE A 69 1.70 -1.86 -5.69
N SER A 70 2.57 -1.62 -6.66
CA SER A 70 2.85 -2.57 -7.73
C SER A 70 4.24 -3.15 -7.55
N THR A 71 4.41 -4.45 -7.79
CA THR A 71 5.73 -5.07 -7.81
C THR A 71 5.75 -6.28 -8.74
N ASN A 72 6.91 -6.60 -9.30
CA ASN A 72 7.11 -7.85 -10.04
C ASN A 72 7.40 -9.02 -9.10
N LYS A 73 7.94 -8.74 -7.91
CA LYS A 73 8.29 -9.74 -6.90
C LYS A 73 7.86 -9.25 -5.52
N PRO A 74 7.21 -10.09 -4.70
CA PRO A 74 6.88 -9.70 -3.33
C PRO A 74 8.13 -9.19 -2.59
N PRO A 75 8.03 -8.09 -1.82
CA PRO A 75 9.13 -7.63 -1.01
C PRO A 75 9.47 -8.69 0.03
N LYS A 76 10.76 -8.81 0.36
CA LYS A 76 11.19 -9.68 1.47
C LYS A 76 10.85 -8.98 2.78
N VAL A 77 10.17 -9.67 3.68
CA VAL A 77 9.76 -9.11 4.98
C VAL A 77 10.37 -9.96 6.07
N ASP A 78 11.02 -9.35 7.05
CA ASP A 78 11.53 -10.08 8.22
C ASP A 78 10.40 -10.57 9.11
N GLU A 79 9.36 -9.76 9.26
CA GLU A 79 8.20 -10.08 10.07
C GLU A 79 7.13 -10.81 9.25
N ASP A 80 7.41 -12.07 8.92
CA ASP A 80 6.50 -13.00 8.23
C ASP A 80 5.40 -13.51 9.19
N THR A 81 4.53 -12.61 9.63
CA THR A 81 3.43 -12.93 10.55
C THR A 81 2.09 -12.85 9.85
N LEU A 82 1.14 -13.70 10.25
CA LEU A 82 -0.23 -13.69 9.76
C LEU A 82 -0.91 -12.31 9.95
N ALA A 83 -0.53 -11.59 11.01
CA ALA A 83 -1.00 -10.23 11.25
C ALA A 83 -0.57 -9.25 10.15
N PHE A 84 0.62 -9.42 9.56
CA PHE A 84 1.06 -8.59 8.45
C PHE A 84 0.31 -8.95 7.16
N TRP A 85 0.29 -10.23 6.79
CA TRP A 85 -0.28 -10.67 5.51
C TRP A 85 -1.80 -10.50 5.42
N ARG A 86 -2.55 -10.62 6.52
CA ARG A 86 -4.01 -10.40 6.51
C ARG A 86 -4.43 -8.98 6.10
N ARG A 87 -3.49 -8.02 6.08
CA ARG A 87 -3.72 -6.61 5.68
C ARG A 87 -3.49 -6.39 4.18
N TRP A 88 -2.86 -7.34 3.51
CA TRP A 88 -2.55 -7.28 2.08
C TRP A 88 -3.62 -7.96 1.26
N ILE A 89 -4.11 -7.25 0.24
CA ILE A 89 -4.82 -7.87 -0.88
C ILE A 89 -3.79 -8.05 -1.99
N MET A 90 -3.39 -9.29 -2.25
CA MET A 90 -2.56 -9.62 -3.40
C MET A 90 -3.45 -9.85 -4.62
N ILE A 91 -3.25 -9.05 -5.66
CA ILE A 91 -3.95 -9.20 -6.93
C ILE A 91 -2.88 -9.55 -7.96
N ASN A 92 -2.95 -10.77 -8.48
CA ASN A 92 -2.15 -11.15 -9.62
C ASN A 92 -2.78 -10.57 -10.89
N LEU A 93 -2.01 -9.80 -11.66
CA LEU A 93 -2.41 -9.27 -12.95
C LEU A 93 -1.65 -10.04 -14.03
N PRO A 94 -2.17 -11.20 -14.48
CA PRO A 94 -1.49 -12.06 -15.46
C PRO A 94 -1.45 -11.45 -16.87
N ASN A 95 -2.23 -10.40 -17.13
CA ASN A 95 -2.36 -9.81 -18.45
C ASN A 95 -1.48 -8.55 -18.56
N LYS A 96 -0.61 -8.50 -19.58
CA LYS A 96 0.03 -7.25 -20.02
C LYS A 96 -1.06 -6.36 -20.60
N PHE A 97 -1.19 -5.14 -20.08
CA PHE A 97 -2.11 -4.14 -20.62
C PHE A 97 -1.53 -3.54 -21.91
N GLU A 98 -1.52 -4.30 -22.99
CA GLU A 98 -1.29 -3.78 -24.34
C GLU A 98 -2.59 -3.13 -24.84
N GLY A 99 -2.91 -1.93 -24.33
CA GLY A 99 -3.76 -0.92 -24.99
C GLY A 99 -5.13 -1.33 -25.58
N GLY A 100 -5.73 -2.46 -25.19
CA GLY A 100 -6.90 -3.00 -25.90
C GLY A 100 -7.97 -3.61 -24.99
N LYS A 101 -9.14 -2.97 -24.98
CA LYS A 101 -10.46 -3.44 -24.51
C LYS A 101 -10.63 -3.75 -23.00
N GLY A 102 -11.23 -2.77 -22.31
CA GLY A 102 -11.49 -2.76 -20.87
C GLY A 102 -12.72 -3.54 -20.40
N GLU A 103 -12.82 -4.83 -20.69
CA GLU A 103 -13.90 -5.68 -20.13
C GLU A 103 -13.46 -6.53 -18.93
N ASP A 104 -12.18 -6.91 -18.83
CA ASP A 104 -11.67 -7.68 -17.68
C ASP A 104 -11.35 -6.82 -16.44
N SER A 105 -11.20 -5.50 -16.62
CA SER A 105 -10.86 -4.57 -15.53
C SER A 105 -12.00 -4.35 -14.54
N VAL A 106 -13.26 -4.45 -14.99
CA VAL A 106 -14.44 -4.09 -14.18
C VAL A 106 -14.72 -5.15 -13.11
N ARG A 107 -14.47 -6.43 -13.41
CA ARG A 107 -14.75 -7.54 -12.48
C ARG A 107 -13.73 -7.59 -11.34
N GLY A 108 -12.45 -7.40 -11.65
CA GLY A 108 -11.40 -7.22 -10.64
C GLY A 108 -11.67 -6.00 -9.75
N PHE A 109 -12.11 -4.89 -10.35
CA PHE A 109 -12.46 -3.67 -9.61
C PHE A 109 -13.70 -3.84 -8.72
N SER A 110 -14.69 -4.63 -9.14
CA SER A 110 -15.89 -4.91 -8.33
C SER A 110 -15.56 -5.78 -7.10
N VAL A 111 -14.74 -6.82 -7.27
CA VAL A 111 -14.25 -7.65 -6.14
C VAL A 111 -13.34 -6.83 -5.23
N PHE A 112 -12.58 -5.89 -5.79
CA PHE A 112 -11.79 -4.91 -5.06
C PHE A 112 -12.67 -4.00 -4.18
N LEU A 113 -13.73 -3.41 -4.74
CA LEU A 113 -14.65 -2.56 -3.99
C LEU A 113 -15.41 -3.33 -2.89
N SER A 114 -15.85 -4.57 -3.14
CA SER A 114 -16.55 -5.36 -2.12
C SER A 114 -15.65 -5.67 -0.92
N ASN A 115 -14.37 -5.96 -1.15
CA ASN A 115 -13.39 -6.15 -0.07
C ASN A 115 -12.99 -4.82 0.60
N LEU A 116 -13.14 -3.68 -0.08
CA LEU A 116 -12.83 -2.36 0.48
C LEU A 116 -13.90 -1.86 1.47
N ILE A 117 -15.15 -2.30 1.29
CA ILE A 117 -16.32 -1.88 2.09
C ILE A 117 -16.38 -2.67 3.41
N GLY A 118 -15.82 -3.90 3.43
CA GLY A 118 -15.81 -4.81 4.58
C GLY A 118 -14.70 -4.56 5.60
N GLY A 119 -14.36 -3.31 5.93
CA GLY A 119 -13.50 -2.96 7.06
C GLY A 119 -12.03 -3.40 6.96
N TRP A 120 -11.12 -2.55 7.46
CA TRP A 120 -9.70 -2.88 7.75
C TRP A 120 -8.74 -3.22 6.60
N LEU A 121 -9.18 -3.26 5.34
CA LEU A 121 -8.29 -3.49 4.19
C LEU A 121 -7.80 -2.16 3.58
N ILE A 122 -6.55 -1.81 3.87
CA ILE A 122 -5.93 -0.55 3.45
C ILE A 122 -4.81 -0.77 2.42
N ALA A 123 -4.21 -1.97 2.32
CA ALA A 123 -3.06 -2.22 1.46
C ALA A 123 -3.35 -3.23 0.33
N ILE A 124 -2.97 -2.87 -0.90
CA ILE A 124 -3.07 -3.71 -2.09
C ILE A 124 -1.67 -3.89 -2.68
N MET A 125 -1.34 -5.11 -3.06
CA MET A 125 -0.17 -5.43 -3.86
C MET A 125 -0.62 -5.98 -5.22
N LEU A 126 -0.28 -5.27 -6.27
CA LEU A 126 -0.43 -5.71 -7.65
C LEU A 126 0.85 -6.45 -8.06
N LEU A 127 0.72 -7.73 -8.38
CA LEU A 127 1.80 -8.52 -8.96
C LEU A 127 1.71 -8.42 -10.47
N ALA A 128 2.72 -7.79 -11.08
CA ALA A 128 2.86 -7.72 -12.53
C ALA A 128 3.74 -8.87 -13.02
N ASP A 129 3.20 -9.72 -13.89
CA ASP A 129 3.95 -10.80 -14.51
C ASP A 129 4.85 -10.26 -15.64
N GLN A 130 6.14 -10.57 -15.58
CA GLN A 130 7.12 -10.33 -16.63
C GLN A 130 7.58 -11.68 -17.19
N SER A 131 6.65 -12.50 -17.67
CA SER A 131 7.03 -13.58 -18.58
C SER A 131 7.63 -12.94 -19.83
N SER A 132 8.95 -12.99 -19.90
CA SER A 132 9.76 -12.71 -21.08
C SER A 132 9.71 -13.92 -22.01
#